data_AF-A0A1F8BI59-F1
#
_entry.id   AF-A0A1F8BI59-F1
#
_cell.length_a   1.000
_cell.length_b   1.000
_cell.length_c   1.000
_cell.angle_alpha   90.00
_cell.angle_beta   90.00
_cell.angle_gamma   90.00
#
_symmetry.space_group_name_H-M   'P 1'
#
loop_
_entity.id
_entity.type
_entity.pdbx_description
1 polymer ?
#
loop_
_entity_poly.entity_id
_entity_poly.type
_entity_poly.pdbx_seq_one_letter_code
_entity_poly.pdbx_strand_id
1 'polypeptide(L)'
;MRTSDKKLNPSLKKEIEAVFVQTITDLRDIGETETFLTDFFNESEHEAFAKRLAIAYWLKKGRSYANIKDNLKVSSATIATIQSMMDKPGFKLALKKIEAEEWANQWAERIKKFIK
;
A
#
# COMPACT_ATOMS: atom_id res chain seq x y z
N MET A 1 -11.97 5.51 9.43
CA MET A 1 -13.27 6.16 9.14
C MET A 1 -14.45 5.26 9.54
N ARG A 2 -15.39 5.75 10.36
CA ARG A 2 -16.69 5.07 10.57
C ARG A 2 -17.63 5.47 9.43
N THR A 3 -18.21 4.51 8.74
CA THR A 3 -19.25 4.78 7.73
C THR A 3 -20.63 4.75 8.39
N SER A 4 -21.55 5.55 7.89
CA SER A 4 -22.95 5.55 8.34
C SER A 4 -23.65 4.23 7.96
N ASP A 5 -24.60 3.79 8.79
CA ASP A 5 -25.45 2.60 8.52
C ASP A 5 -26.46 2.84 7.39
N LYS A 6 -26.75 4.10 7.07
CA LYS A 6 -27.60 4.47 5.93
C LYS A 6 -26.91 4.15 4.61
N LYS A 7 -27.57 3.37 3.76
CA LYS A 7 -27.06 3.00 2.44
C LYS A 7 -27.12 4.20 1.49
N LEU A 8 -26.01 4.48 0.82
CA LEU A 8 -25.96 5.42 -0.30
C LEU A 8 -26.77 4.89 -1.49
N ASN A 9 -27.29 5.80 -2.31
CA ASN A 9 -27.86 5.44 -3.61
C ASN A 9 -26.79 4.69 -4.44
N PRO A 10 -27.10 3.52 -5.04
CA PRO A 10 -26.12 2.74 -5.80
C PRO A 10 -25.45 3.49 -6.95
N SER A 11 -26.18 4.36 -7.67
CA SER A 11 -25.62 5.16 -8.78
C SER A 11 -24.60 6.16 -8.26
N LEU A 12 -24.99 6.92 -7.23
CA LEU A 12 -24.10 7.89 -6.59
C LEU A 12 -22.86 7.21 -6.02
N LYS A 13 -23.02 6.05 -5.37
CA LYS A 13 -21.89 5.27 -4.86
C LYS A 13 -20.89 4.92 -5.97
N LYS A 14 -21.38 4.46 -7.12
CA LYS A 14 -20.53 4.11 -8.25
C LYS A 14 -19.79 5.34 -8.80
N GLU A 15 -20.46 6.48 -8.88
CA GLU A 15 -19.86 7.73 -9.34
C GLU A 15 -18.75 8.23 -8.41
N ILE A 16 -18.99 8.25 -7.09
CA ILE A 16 -17.96 8.69 -6.13
C ILE A 16 -16.74 7.75 -6.12
N GLU A 17 -16.95 6.44 -6.26
CA GLU A 17 -15.87 5.46 -6.32
C GLU A 17 -15.07 5.61 -7.62
N ALA A 18 -15.73 5.89 -8.74
CA ALA A 18 -15.07 6.13 -10.02
C ALA A 18 -14.23 7.41 -10.00
N VAL A 19 -14.76 8.51 -9.45
CA VAL A 19 -14.00 9.77 -9.31
C VAL A 19 -12.77 9.56 -8.43
N PHE A 20 -12.90 8.84 -7.32
CA PHE A 20 -11.76 8.56 -6.43
C PHE A 20 -10.64 7.79 -7.14
N VAL A 21 -10.97 6.75 -7.91
CA VAL A 21 -9.98 5.99 -8.69
C VAL A 21 -9.34 6.85 -9.78
N GLN A 22 -10.14 7.68 -10.46
CA GLN A 22 -9.65 8.59 -11.50
C GLN A 22 -8.66 9.60 -10.91
N THR A 23 -9.02 10.27 -9.80
CA THR A 23 -8.13 11.22 -9.11
C THR A 23 -6.80 10.59 -8.74
N ILE A 24 -6.80 9.38 -8.16
CA ILE A 24 -5.54 8.69 -7.82
C ILE A 24 -4.69 8.38 -9.05
N THR A 25 -5.33 8.05 -10.18
CA THR A 25 -4.64 7.71 -11.43
C THR A 25 -4.06 8.95 -12.13
N ASP A 26 -4.65 10.13 -11.89
CA ASP A 26 -4.22 11.39 -12.49
C ASP A 26 -3.03 12.05 -11.77
N LEU A 27 -2.65 11.55 -10.58
CA LEU A 27 -1.46 11.98 -9.84
C LEU A 27 -0.20 11.55 -10.59
N ARG A 28 0.65 12.50 -10.96
CA ARG A 28 1.70 12.31 -11.98
C ARG A 28 3.02 11.82 -11.42
N ASP A 29 3.31 12.18 -10.19
CA ASP A 29 4.59 11.89 -9.55
C ASP A 29 4.46 11.64 -8.04
N ILE A 30 5.58 11.24 -7.44
CA ILE A 30 5.68 10.91 -6.02
C ILE A 30 5.34 12.14 -5.16
N GLY A 31 5.71 13.35 -5.56
CA GLY A 31 5.46 14.57 -4.78
C GLY A 31 3.99 14.97 -4.78
N GLU A 32 3.33 14.94 -5.94
CA GLU A 32 1.87 15.14 -6.04
C GLU A 32 1.12 14.07 -5.22
N THR A 33 1.57 12.81 -5.32
CA THR A 33 0.93 11.69 -4.61
C THR A 33 1.13 11.80 -3.10
N GLU A 34 2.33 12.12 -2.64
CA GLU A 34 2.63 12.28 -1.22
C GLU A 34 1.79 13.40 -0.61
N THR A 35 1.75 14.56 -1.26
CA THR A 35 0.94 15.72 -0.83
C THR A 35 -0.53 15.35 -0.71
N PHE A 36 -1.08 14.65 -1.72
CA PHE A 36 -2.48 14.20 -1.66
C PHE A 36 -2.71 13.23 -0.50
N LEU A 37 -1.85 12.23 -0.32
CA LEU A 37 -2.03 11.18 0.69
C LEU A 37 -1.86 11.68 2.12
N THR A 38 -1.01 12.69 2.36
CA THR A 38 -0.81 13.30 3.69
C THR A 38 -1.99 14.18 4.09
N ASP A 39 -2.61 14.86 3.12
CA ASP A 39 -3.71 15.79 3.39
C ASP A 39 -5.07 15.09 3.37
N PHE A 40 -5.22 14.04 2.57
CA PHE A 40 -6.47 13.29 2.42
C PHE A 40 -6.70 12.28 3.56
N PHE A 41 -5.64 11.60 4.02
CA PHE A 41 -5.73 10.70 5.15
C PHE A 41 -5.41 11.41 6.46
N ASN A 42 -6.04 10.97 7.55
CA ASN A 42 -5.46 11.27 8.85
C ASN A 42 -4.23 10.39 9.11
N GLU A 43 -3.41 10.80 10.07
CA GLU A 43 -2.16 10.13 10.44
C GLU A 43 -2.34 8.62 10.67
N SER A 44 -3.40 8.22 11.39
CA SER A 44 -3.66 6.82 11.70
C SER A 44 -4.05 5.98 10.48
N GLU A 45 -4.79 6.56 9.53
CA GLU A 45 -5.18 5.91 8.29
C GLU A 45 -3.97 5.74 7.38
N HIS A 46 -3.19 6.80 7.22
CA HIS A 46 -1.96 6.79 6.45
C HIS A 46 -1.00 5.70 6.97
N GLU A 47 -0.73 5.68 8.27
CA GLU A 47 0.16 4.69 8.89
C GLU A 47 -0.40 3.27 8.75
N ALA A 48 -1.71 3.07 8.95
CA ALA A 48 -2.33 1.75 8.83
C ALA A 48 -2.26 1.18 7.41
N PHE A 49 -2.48 2.00 6.38
CA PHE A 49 -2.38 1.57 4.98
C PHE A 49 -0.92 1.32 4.57
N ALA A 50 0.03 2.14 5.03
CA ALA A 50 1.46 1.92 4.83
C ALA A 50 1.92 0.60 5.47
N LYS A 51 1.57 0.36 6.74
CA LYS A 51 1.87 -0.90 7.45
C LYS A 51 1.26 -2.10 6.74
N ARG A 52 0.05 -1.98 6.20
CA ARG A 52 -0.61 -3.06 5.44
C ARG A 52 0.22 -3.52 4.23
N LEU A 53 0.77 -2.58 3.47
CA LEU A 53 1.65 -2.90 2.34
C LEU A 53 2.99 -3.48 2.82
N ALA A 54 3.58 -2.90 3.87
CA ALA A 54 4.83 -3.39 4.45
C ALA A 54 4.71 -4.84 4.96
N ILE A 55 3.62 -5.20 5.65
CA ILE A 55 3.35 -6.57 6.09
C ILE A 55 3.32 -7.53 4.89
N ALA A 56 2.56 -7.20 3.85
CA ALA A 56 2.44 -8.06 2.66
C ALA A 56 3.79 -8.27 1.99
N TYR A 57 4.58 -7.21 1.87
CA TYR A 57 5.93 -7.27 1.29
C TYR A 57 6.89 -8.10 2.17
N TRP A 58 6.88 -7.92 3.48
CA TRP A 58 7.74 -8.67 4.40
C TRP A 58 7.38 -10.15 4.50
N LEU A 59 6.09 -10.47 4.49
CA LEU A 59 5.62 -11.86 4.38
C LEU A 59 6.11 -12.49 3.08
N LYS A 60 6.03 -11.78 1.95
CA LYS A 60 6.54 -12.26 0.67
C LYS A 60 8.05 -12.52 0.70
N LYS A 61 8.82 -11.70 1.43
CA LYS A 61 10.27 -11.88 1.65
C LYS A 61 10.60 -12.95 2.71
N GLY A 62 9.61 -13.66 3.24
CA GLY A 62 9.84 -14.76 4.19
C GLY A 62 10.16 -14.33 5.63
N ARG A 63 9.86 -13.07 6.01
CA ARG A 63 10.06 -12.64 7.40
C ARG A 63 9.07 -13.33 8.34
N SER A 64 9.53 -13.64 9.55
CA SER A 64 8.69 -14.29 10.56
C SER A 64 7.63 -13.34 11.12
N TYR A 65 6.53 -13.91 11.60
CA TYR A 65 5.44 -13.16 12.26
C TYR A 65 5.94 -12.33 13.43
N ALA A 66 6.83 -12.88 14.27
CA ALA A 66 7.41 -12.16 15.41
C ALA A 66 8.21 -10.93 14.93
N ASN A 67 9.05 -11.10 13.90
CA ASN A 67 9.82 -9.99 13.35
C ASN A 67 8.90 -8.87 12.81
N ILE A 68 7.85 -9.23 12.07
CA ILE A 68 6.88 -8.27 11.52
C ILE A 68 6.14 -7.55 12.65
N LYS A 69 5.66 -8.29 13.64
CA LYS A 69 4.92 -7.77 14.80
C LYS A 69 5.74 -6.72 15.56
N ASP A 70 7.00 -7.04 15.87
CA ASP A 70 7.83 -6.22 16.75
C ASP A 70 8.35 -4.96 16.06
N ASN A 71 8.63 -5.03 14.76
CA ASN A 71 9.14 -3.89 13.98
C ASN A 71 8.01 -2.98 13.47
N LEU A 72 6.90 -3.55 12.97
CA LEU A 72 5.79 -2.76 12.43
C LEU A 72 4.75 -2.37 13.49
N LYS A 73 4.91 -2.85 14.74
CA LYS A 73 4.01 -2.56 15.87
C LYS A 73 2.56 -2.91 15.55
N VAL A 74 2.34 -4.10 14.99
CA VAL A 74 1.01 -4.63 14.62
C VAL A 74 0.69 -5.89 15.38
N SER A 75 -0.59 -6.26 15.46
CA SER A 75 -0.98 -7.53 16.09
C SER A 75 -0.79 -8.73 15.15
N SER A 76 -0.63 -9.93 15.71
CA SER A 76 -0.59 -11.17 14.92
C SER A 76 -1.87 -11.39 14.10
N ALA A 77 -3.02 -10.96 14.64
CA ALA A 77 -4.30 -11.02 13.94
C ALA A 77 -4.32 -10.12 12.69
N THR A 78 -3.70 -8.94 12.78
CA THR A 78 -3.51 -8.05 11.63
C THR A 78 -2.66 -8.72 10.56
N ILE A 79 -1.54 -9.34 10.94
CA ILE A 79 -0.65 -10.03 10.00
C ILE A 79 -1.39 -11.18 9.30
N ALA A 80 -2.12 -12.00 10.04
CA ALA A 80 -2.91 -13.09 9.48
C ALA A 80 -3.99 -12.60 8.49
N THR A 81 -4.67 -11.51 8.83
CA THR A 81 -5.64 -10.87 7.93
C THR A 81 -4.97 -10.47 6.61
N ILE A 82 -3.81 -9.80 6.68
CA ILE A 82 -3.10 -9.39 5.46
C ILE A 82 -2.62 -10.60 4.67
N GLN A 83 -2.08 -11.63 5.34
CA GLN A 83 -1.65 -12.86 4.68
C GLN A 83 -2.78 -13.49 3.84
N SER A 84 -3.99 -13.58 4.41
CA SER A 84 -5.17 -14.09 3.68
C SER A 84 -5.59 -13.24 2.47
N MET A 85 -5.22 -11.96 2.45
CA MET A 85 -5.54 -11.04 1.37
C MET A 85 -4.48 -10.99 0.27
N MET A 86 -3.28 -11.52 0.52
CA MET A 86 -2.16 -11.47 -0.43
C MET A 86 -2.47 -12.15 -1.77
N ASP A 87 -3.36 -13.14 -1.76
CA ASP A 87 -3.78 -13.83 -2.97
C ASP A 87 -4.72 -13.05 -3.88
N LYS A 88 -5.27 -11.94 -3.39
CA LYS A 88 -6.17 -11.09 -4.17
C LYS A 88 -5.39 -10.40 -5.31
N PRO A 89 -6.01 -10.21 -6.49
CA PRO A 89 -5.35 -9.61 -7.65
C PRO A 89 -4.69 -8.25 -7.36
N GLY A 90 -5.33 -7.40 -6.56
CA GLY A 90 -4.79 -6.09 -6.19
C GLY A 90 -3.49 -6.17 -5.39
N PHE A 91 -3.38 -7.10 -4.43
CA PHE A 91 -2.14 -7.30 -3.67
C PHE A 91 -1.04 -7.87 -4.55
N LYS A 92 -1.36 -8.83 -5.42
CA LYS A 92 -0.41 -9.38 -6.38
C LYS A 92 0.15 -8.29 -7.31
N LEU A 93 -0.69 -7.39 -7.79
CA LEU A 93 -0.29 -6.26 -8.61
C LEU A 93 0.64 -5.29 -7.84
N ALA A 94 0.24 -4.88 -6.64
CA ALA A 94 1.04 -3.98 -5.81
C ALA A 94 2.41 -4.57 -5.47
N LEU A 95 2.46 -5.83 -5.05
CA LEU A 95 3.72 -6.51 -4.72
C LEU A 95 4.65 -6.63 -5.94
N LYS A 96 4.10 -6.90 -7.12
CA LYS A 96 4.88 -6.94 -8.37
C LYS A 96 5.50 -5.57 -8.70
N LYS A 97 4.75 -4.48 -8.47
CA LYS A 97 5.26 -3.10 -8.68
C LYS A 97 6.39 -2.77 -7.71
N ILE A 98 6.20 -3.05 -6.42
CA ILE A 98 7.23 -2.83 -5.38
C ILE A 98 8.53 -3.58 -5.71
N GLU A 99 8.43 -4.85 -6.11
CA GLU A 99 9.62 -5.64 -6.48
C GLU A 99 10.34 -5.09 -7.72
N ALA A 100 9.59 -4.60 -8.71
CA ALA A 100 10.18 -4.00 -9.90
C ALA A 100 10.95 -2.72 -9.57
N GLU A 101 10.42 -1.86 -8.71
CA GLU A 101 11.10 -0.66 -8.22
C GLU A 101 12.33 -1.01 -7.37
N GLU A 102 12.22 -1.99 -6.46
CA GLU A 102 13.35 -2.47 -5.67
C GLU A 102 14.48 -2.98 -6.58
N TRP A 103 14.14 -3.77 -7.60
CA TRP A 103 15.11 -4.27 -8.57
C TRP A 103 15.74 -3.14 -9.38
N ALA A 104 14.96 -2.17 -9.84
CA ALA A 104 15.45 -1.00 -10.56
C ALA A 104 16.42 -0.18 -9.69
N ASN A 105 16.08 0.06 -8.41
CA ASN A 105 16.91 0.79 -7.46
C ASN A 105 18.21 0.05 -7.16
N GLN A 106 18.15 -1.26 -6.89
CA GLN A 106 19.35 -2.08 -6.68
C GLN A 106 20.24 -2.11 -7.92
N TRP A 107 19.66 -2.21 -9.11
CA TRP A 107 20.40 -2.23 -10.37
C TRP A 107 21.06 -0.88 -10.67
N ALA A 108 20.36 0.24 -10.44
CA ALA A 108 20.92 1.59 -10.55
C ALA A 108 22.12 1.78 -9.60
N GLU A 109 22.02 1.32 -8.36
CA GLU A 109 23.13 1.34 -7.40
C GLU A 109 24.31 0.46 -7.83
N ARG A 110 24.06 -0.70 -8.46
CA ARG A 110 25.13 -1.55 -9.01
C ARG A 110 25.83 -0.86 -10.18
N ILE A 111 25.11 -0.23 -11.10
CA ILE A 111 25.68 0.49 -12.25
C ILE A 111 26.56 1.67 -11.77
N LYS A 112 26.08 2.47 -10.81
CA LYS A 112 26.87 3.58 -10.23
C LYS A 112 28.22 3.12 -9.67
N LYS A 113 28.27 1.91 -9.10
CA LYS A 113 29.52 1.32 -8.58
C LYS A 113 30.50 0.87 -9.66
N PHE A 114 30.03 0.57 -10.88
CA PHE A 114 30.88 0.16 -12.00
C PHE A 114 31.38 1.33 -12.86
N ILE A 115 30.72 2.49 -12.78
CA ILE A 115 31.09 3.70 -13.53
C ILE A 115 32.06 4.60 -12.72
N LYS A 116 32.32 4.25 -11.45
CA LYS A 116 33.27 4.95 -10.58
C LYS A 116 34.61 4.25 -10.51
#